data_AF-A0AAP0E2R7-F1
#
_entry.id   AF-A0AAP0E2R7-F1
#
_cell.length_a   1.000
_cell.length_b   1.000
_cell.length_c   1.000
_cell.angle_alpha   90.00
_cell.angle_beta   90.00
_cell.angle_gamma   90.00
#
_symmetry.space_group_name_H-M   'P 1'
#
loop_
_entity.id
_entity.type
_entity.pdbx_description
1 polymer ?
#
loop_
_entity_poly.entity_id
_entity_poly.type
_entity_poly.pdbx_seq_one_letter_code
_entity_poly.pdbx_strand_id
1 'polypeptide(L)'
;MANERHSSPTSLSPEENMFVDVLHEAPLYGHRKPAIVLGSILYCFLLASYAVIAVAAPWVFGSIQGIIPSLLCSCSAALLIITGIFQQYLVYEVQKVRLQGYYIFSQKLKHIVRLPFATVAYGTALMLLVVIWHPHIGILSISTWLRIIMFVEVLCAGSFMSMYIGYVHQYNTLNSEPDVLKSLYSALQPSSSLEELRYHDGGRLSDQQMALLQYQRENIHYLSEEILRLQECLSKYERTNDGSTPQVDLAHLLAARDQELRALSAEMNQVQSELRLARNLIAERDTEVQRIRTTNNQYVEENERLRAILGEWSARAAKLERALEMERISNLELQKKIAKLRSHSASTEQNRD
;
A
#
# COMPACT_ATOMS: atom_id res chain seq x y z
N MET A 1 9.05 35.69 18.65
CA MET A 1 8.85 34.47 19.46
C MET A 1 7.55 33.82 19.00
N ALA A 2 7.65 32.83 18.12
CA ALA A 2 6.54 32.01 17.65
C ALA A 2 7.07 30.58 17.41
N ASN A 3 6.26 29.60 17.81
CA ASN A 3 6.48 28.16 17.68
C ASN A 3 6.80 27.77 16.23
N GLU A 4 7.76 26.86 16.05
CA GLU A 4 7.68 25.83 15.02
C GLU A 4 8.62 24.65 15.37
N ARG A 5 8.02 23.58 15.91
CA ARG A 5 8.65 22.26 16.04
C ARG A 5 8.77 21.67 14.64
N HIS A 6 9.99 21.57 14.12
CA HIS A 6 10.28 20.71 12.98
C HIS A 6 10.77 19.36 13.52
N SER A 7 9.89 18.37 13.48
CA SER A 7 10.20 16.96 13.68
C SER A 7 11.02 16.45 12.49
N SER A 8 12.28 16.08 12.76
CA SER A 8 13.16 15.41 11.79
C SER A 8 12.60 14.03 11.42
N PRO A 9 12.67 13.60 10.15
CA PRO A 9 12.25 12.28 9.75
C PRO A 9 13.26 11.24 10.25
N THR A 10 12.73 10.18 10.87
CA THR A 10 13.44 8.98 11.31
C THR A 10 14.30 8.42 10.18
N SER A 11 15.61 8.38 10.36
CA SER A 11 16.56 7.72 9.47
C SER A 11 16.42 6.20 9.57
N LEU A 12 15.82 5.58 8.56
CA LEU A 12 15.73 4.12 8.38
C LEU A 12 17.09 3.54 7.95
N SER A 13 17.30 2.27 8.29
CA SER A 13 18.54 1.49 8.17
C SER A 13 19.00 1.32 6.69
N PRO A 14 20.32 1.33 6.40
CA PRO A 14 20.83 1.13 5.03
C PRO A 14 20.59 -0.29 4.47
N GLU A 15 20.22 -1.27 5.30
CA GLU A 15 19.88 -2.63 4.84
C GLU A 15 18.48 -2.69 4.18
N GLU A 16 17.54 -1.83 4.58
CA GLU A 16 16.22 -1.75 3.93
C GLU A 16 16.32 -1.24 2.48
N ASN A 17 17.33 -0.43 2.17
CA ASN A 17 17.50 0.15 0.83
C ASN A 17 18.04 -0.83 -0.22
N MET A 18 18.79 -1.87 0.17
CA MET A 18 19.34 -2.85 -0.79
C MET A 18 18.29 -3.81 -1.36
N PHE A 19 17.22 -4.10 -0.61
CA PHE A 19 16.12 -4.93 -1.09
C PHE A 19 15.11 -4.13 -1.93
N VAL A 20 15.08 -2.80 -1.77
CA VAL A 20 14.27 -1.90 -2.60
C VAL A 20 14.79 -1.86 -4.04
N ASP A 21 16.12 -1.85 -4.23
CA ASP A 21 16.74 -1.83 -5.57
C ASP A 21 16.54 -3.14 -6.35
N VAL A 22 16.70 -4.30 -5.71
CA VAL A 22 16.49 -5.62 -6.36
C VAL A 22 15.02 -5.84 -6.75
N LEU A 23 14.07 -5.17 -6.08
CA LEU A 23 12.64 -5.25 -6.36
C LEU A 23 12.14 -4.18 -7.34
N HIS A 24 12.81 -3.02 -7.44
CA HIS A 24 12.64 -2.07 -8.54
C HIS A 24 13.01 -2.71 -9.89
N GLU A 25 13.90 -3.70 -9.85
CA GLU A 25 14.35 -4.51 -10.98
C GLU A 25 13.54 -5.82 -11.16
N ALA A 26 12.37 -5.93 -10.53
CA ALA A 26 11.40 -6.93 -10.97
C ALA A 26 10.93 -6.59 -12.40
N PRO A 27 10.79 -7.56 -13.31
CA PRO A 27 10.46 -7.34 -14.73
C PRO A 27 9.07 -6.70 -14.97
N LEU A 28 8.34 -6.34 -13.90
CA LEU A 28 7.02 -5.74 -13.92
C LEU A 28 7.05 -4.22 -14.22
N TYR A 29 8.17 -3.53 -14.00
CA TYR A 29 8.27 -2.09 -14.30
C TYR A 29 8.41 -1.79 -15.81
N GLY A 30 8.77 -2.79 -16.61
CA GLY A 30 9.28 -2.58 -17.96
C GLY A 30 8.28 -2.16 -19.04
N HIS A 31 6.97 -2.45 -18.93
CA HIS A 31 6.02 -2.13 -20.00
C HIS A 31 4.55 -2.02 -19.53
N ARG A 32 4.24 -1.01 -18.72
CA ARG A 32 2.85 -0.67 -18.36
C ARG A 32 2.15 -0.05 -19.58
N LYS A 33 1.43 -0.85 -20.37
CA LYS A 33 0.41 -0.30 -21.29
C LYS A 33 -0.78 0.14 -20.43
N PRO A 34 -1.19 1.42 -20.44
CA PRO A 34 -2.36 1.86 -19.68
C PRO A 34 -3.55 1.00 -20.07
N ALA A 35 -4.33 0.56 -19.08
CA ALA A 35 -5.57 -0.16 -19.34
C ALA A 35 -6.44 0.72 -20.24
N ILE A 36 -6.81 0.20 -21.41
CA ILE A 36 -7.47 0.98 -22.45
C ILE A 36 -8.93 1.19 -22.00
N VAL A 37 -9.23 2.40 -21.52
CA VAL A 37 -10.57 2.83 -21.07
C VAL A 37 -11.60 2.87 -22.21
N LEU A 38 -11.15 2.67 -23.46
CA LEU A 38 -11.99 2.70 -24.67
C LEU A 38 -13.22 1.78 -24.56
N GLY A 39 -13.07 0.56 -24.02
CA GLY A 39 -14.21 -0.35 -23.86
C GLY A 39 -15.29 0.22 -22.94
N SER A 40 -14.89 0.79 -21.80
CA SER A 40 -15.80 1.42 -20.84
C SER A 40 -16.51 2.66 -21.40
N ILE A 41 -15.78 3.46 -22.18
CA ILE A 41 -16.31 4.65 -22.86
C ILE A 41 -17.32 4.24 -23.94
N LEU A 42 -17.00 3.23 -24.75
CA LEU A 42 -17.92 2.69 -25.77
C LEU A 42 -19.21 2.15 -25.15
N TYR A 43 -19.12 1.48 -24.01
CA TYR A 43 -20.31 1.01 -23.28
C TYR A 43 -21.16 2.17 -22.76
N CYS A 44 -20.55 3.25 -22.27
CA CYS A 44 -21.30 4.45 -21.86
C CYS A 44 -22.01 5.12 -23.03
N PHE A 45 -21.38 5.19 -24.21
CA PHE A 45 -22.04 5.66 -25.43
C PHE A 45 -23.21 4.77 -25.84
N LEU A 46 -23.08 3.46 -25.69
CA LEU A 46 -24.15 2.49 -25.98
C LEU A 46 -25.33 2.62 -25.00
N LEU A 47 -25.06 2.87 -23.72
CA LEU A 47 -26.10 3.13 -22.72
C LEU A 47 -26.82 4.47 -22.98
N ALA A 48 -26.07 5.50 -23.37
CA ALA A 48 -26.61 6.81 -23.72
C ALA A 48 -27.48 6.76 -24.99
N SER A 49 -27.06 6.01 -26.01
CA SER A 49 -27.85 5.85 -27.24
C SER A 49 -29.17 5.11 -26.96
N TYR A 50 -29.16 4.10 -26.08
CA TYR A 50 -30.39 3.45 -25.62
C TYR A 50 -31.32 4.39 -24.85
N ALA A 51 -30.77 5.26 -24.00
CA ALA A 51 -31.55 6.28 -23.29
C ALA A 51 -32.23 7.25 -24.26
N VAL A 52 -31.53 7.68 -25.31
CA VAL A 52 -32.10 8.56 -26.35
C VAL A 52 -33.21 7.84 -27.11
N ILE A 53 -33.04 6.55 -27.43
CA ILE A 53 -34.08 5.73 -28.08
C ILE A 53 -35.32 5.61 -27.17
N ALA A 54 -35.14 5.47 -25.85
CA ALA A 54 -36.23 5.43 -24.87
C ALA A 54 -37.08 6.72 -24.87
N VAL A 55 -36.42 7.88 -24.91
CA VAL A 55 -37.05 9.21 -24.94
C VAL A 55 -37.72 9.48 -26.28
N ALA A 56 -37.05 9.10 -27.38
CA ALA A 56 -37.47 9.38 -28.75
C ALA A 56 -38.56 8.44 -29.27
N ALA A 57 -38.69 7.23 -28.71
CA ALA A 57 -39.68 6.23 -29.09
C ALA A 57 -41.13 6.77 -29.27
N PRO A 58 -41.69 7.59 -28.35
CA PRO A 58 -43.03 8.16 -28.53
C PRO A 58 -43.15 9.17 -29.69
N TRP A 59 -42.08 9.89 -30.02
CA TRP A 59 -42.07 10.89 -31.09
C TRP A 59 -41.86 10.24 -32.46
N VAL A 60 -40.98 9.24 -32.54
CA VAL A 60 -40.60 8.56 -33.78
C VAL A 60 -41.64 7.50 -34.19
N PHE A 61 -42.22 6.78 -33.23
CA PHE A 61 -43.20 5.71 -33.48
C PHE A 61 -44.64 6.09 -33.14
N GLY A 62 -44.94 7.40 -33.06
CA GLY A 62 -46.29 7.91 -32.80
C GLY A 62 -47.36 7.36 -33.77
N SER A 63 -46.94 6.90 -34.96
CA SER A 63 -47.83 6.33 -35.98
C SER A 63 -48.27 4.88 -35.71
N ILE A 64 -47.63 4.12 -34.81
CA ILE A 64 -47.98 2.70 -34.52
C ILE A 64 -47.79 2.35 -33.04
N GLN A 65 -48.76 2.72 -32.20
CA GLN A 65 -48.70 2.55 -30.73
C GLN A 65 -48.61 1.08 -30.25
N GLY A 66 -49.09 0.11 -31.05
CA GLY A 66 -49.12 -1.31 -30.65
C GLY A 66 -47.75 -2.01 -30.65
N ILE A 67 -46.79 -1.54 -31.44
CA ILE A 67 -45.48 -2.20 -31.61
C ILE A 67 -44.44 -1.68 -30.60
N ILE A 68 -44.69 -0.51 -30.00
CA ILE A 68 -43.80 0.15 -29.04
C ILE A 68 -43.36 -0.77 -27.87
N PRO A 69 -44.26 -1.47 -27.14
CA PRO A 69 -43.82 -2.32 -26.03
C PRO A 69 -43.00 -3.54 -26.48
N SER A 70 -43.31 -4.10 -27.66
CA SER A 70 -42.58 -5.25 -28.22
C SER A 70 -41.16 -4.84 -28.66
N LEU A 71 -41.02 -3.66 -29.28
CA LEU A 71 -39.72 -3.08 -29.64
C LEU A 71 -38.88 -2.71 -28.42
N LEU A 72 -39.48 -2.13 -27.38
CA LEU A 72 -38.75 -1.81 -26.15
C LEU A 72 -38.26 -3.10 -25.46
N CYS A 73 -39.09 -4.14 -25.43
CA CYS A 73 -38.74 -5.43 -24.86
C CYS A 73 -37.59 -6.10 -25.65
N SER A 74 -37.65 -6.12 -26.99
CA SER A 74 -36.59 -6.72 -27.80
C SER A 74 -35.27 -5.93 -27.69
N CYS A 75 -35.34 -4.60 -27.63
CA CYS A 75 -34.17 -3.74 -27.43
C CYS A 75 -33.53 -3.98 -26.05
N SER A 76 -34.34 -4.15 -25.00
CA SER A 76 -33.84 -4.48 -23.66
C SER A 76 -33.15 -5.86 -23.58
N ALA A 77 -33.67 -6.85 -24.31
CA ALA A 77 -33.04 -8.17 -24.41
C ALA A 77 -31.72 -8.12 -25.18
N ALA A 78 -31.67 -7.33 -26.27
CA ALA A 78 -30.43 -7.10 -27.01
C ALA A 78 -29.37 -6.40 -26.16
N LEU A 79 -29.77 -5.40 -25.35
CA LEU A 79 -28.88 -4.81 -24.37
C LEU A 79 -28.36 -5.82 -23.35
N LEU A 80 -29.20 -6.70 -22.83
CA LEU A 80 -28.75 -7.74 -21.88
C LEU A 80 -27.67 -8.63 -22.50
N ILE A 81 -27.82 -9.03 -23.77
CA ILE A 81 -26.82 -9.83 -24.47
C ILE A 81 -25.50 -9.04 -24.63
N ILE A 82 -25.58 -7.80 -25.10
CA ILE A 82 -24.40 -6.94 -25.31
C ILE A 82 -23.68 -6.66 -23.97
N THR A 83 -24.44 -6.41 -22.90
CA THR A 83 -23.90 -6.16 -21.55
C THR A 83 -23.25 -7.41 -20.96
N GLY A 84 -23.76 -8.61 -21.28
CA GLY A 84 -23.13 -9.89 -20.91
C GLY A 84 -21.78 -10.12 -21.61
N ILE A 85 -21.70 -9.86 -22.92
CA ILE A 85 -20.43 -9.94 -23.67
C ILE A 85 -19.41 -8.93 -23.11
N PHE A 86 -19.88 -7.71 -22.83
CA PHE A 86 -19.05 -6.66 -22.26
C PHE A 86 -18.56 -7.00 -20.85
N GLN A 87 -19.38 -7.66 -20.04
CA GLN A 87 -18.96 -8.15 -18.73
C GLN A 87 -17.82 -9.16 -18.85
N GLN A 88 -17.88 -10.09 -19.82
CA GLN A 88 -16.82 -11.07 -20.01
C GLN A 88 -15.50 -10.42 -20.44
N TYR A 89 -15.58 -9.39 -21.28
CA TYR A 89 -14.43 -8.55 -21.64
C TYR A 89 -13.85 -7.81 -20.43
N LEU A 90 -14.68 -7.19 -19.60
CA LEU A 90 -14.20 -6.49 -18.40
C LEU A 90 -13.58 -7.45 -17.37
N VAL A 91 -14.15 -8.64 -17.17
CA VAL A 91 -13.58 -9.67 -16.28
C VAL A 91 -12.21 -10.11 -16.79
N TYR A 92 -12.05 -10.26 -18.10
CA TYR A 92 -10.76 -10.57 -18.71
C TYR A 92 -9.72 -9.46 -18.46
N GLU A 93 -10.09 -8.18 -18.65
CA GLU A 93 -9.23 -7.04 -18.32
C GLU A 93 -8.85 -7.02 -16.83
N VAL A 94 -9.79 -7.24 -15.91
CA VAL A 94 -9.47 -7.30 -14.46
C VAL A 94 -8.54 -8.48 -14.13
N GLN A 95 -8.70 -9.62 -14.79
CA GLN A 95 -7.83 -10.79 -14.57
C GLN A 95 -6.41 -10.52 -15.06
N LYS A 96 -6.27 -9.80 -16.19
CA LYS A 96 -4.97 -9.34 -16.70
C LYS A 96 -4.30 -8.36 -15.74
N VAL A 97 -5.05 -7.41 -15.18
CA VAL A 97 -4.54 -6.47 -14.16
C VAL A 97 -4.18 -7.19 -12.86
N ARG A 98 -4.91 -8.26 -12.49
CA ARG A 98 -4.57 -9.11 -11.33
C ARG A 98 -3.19 -9.74 -11.47
N LEU A 99 -2.88 -10.28 -12.66
CA LEU A 99 -1.59 -10.88 -12.99
C LEU A 99 -0.42 -9.89 -12.84
N GLN A 100 -0.67 -8.59 -13.02
CA GLN A 100 0.33 -7.53 -12.85
C GLN A 100 0.65 -7.19 -11.37
N GLY A 101 0.06 -7.87 -10.39
CA GLY A 101 0.41 -7.71 -8.97
C GLY A 101 -0.47 -6.73 -8.19
N TYR A 102 -1.67 -6.41 -8.69
CA TYR A 102 -2.62 -5.51 -8.03
C TYR A 102 -3.80 -6.28 -7.42
N TYR A 103 -3.53 -7.03 -6.34
CA TYR A 103 -4.51 -7.97 -5.76
C TYR A 103 -5.70 -7.28 -5.06
N ILE A 104 -5.44 -6.35 -4.13
CA ILE A 104 -6.49 -5.66 -3.35
C ILE A 104 -7.39 -4.84 -4.28
N PHE A 105 -6.78 -4.16 -5.25
CA PHE A 105 -7.47 -3.43 -6.30
C PHE A 105 -8.32 -4.35 -7.18
N SER A 106 -7.79 -5.50 -7.64
CA SER A 106 -8.55 -6.48 -8.42
C SER A 106 -9.74 -7.04 -7.64
N GLN A 107 -9.60 -7.31 -6.34
CA GLN A 107 -10.69 -7.84 -5.51
C GLN A 107 -11.84 -6.85 -5.36
N LYS A 108 -11.55 -5.55 -5.16
CA LYS A 108 -12.59 -4.50 -5.15
C LYS A 108 -13.20 -4.28 -6.53
N LEU A 109 -12.38 -4.28 -7.58
CA LEU A 109 -12.83 -4.08 -8.95
C LEU A 109 -13.70 -5.24 -9.46
N LYS A 110 -13.40 -6.49 -9.06
CA LYS A 110 -14.20 -7.68 -9.40
C LYS A 110 -15.66 -7.57 -8.93
N HIS A 111 -15.89 -7.01 -7.75
CA HIS A 111 -17.24 -6.78 -7.23
C HIS A 111 -17.96 -5.68 -8.03
N ILE A 112 -17.25 -4.61 -8.36
CA ILE A 112 -17.80 -3.46 -9.10
C ILE A 112 -18.15 -3.84 -10.55
N VAL A 113 -17.33 -4.68 -11.21
CA VAL A 113 -17.57 -5.11 -12.61
C VAL A 113 -18.83 -5.97 -12.77
N ARG A 114 -19.31 -6.63 -11.70
CA ARG A 114 -20.52 -7.46 -11.75
C ARG A 114 -21.82 -6.66 -11.58
N LEU A 115 -21.75 -5.45 -11.02
CA LEU A 115 -22.90 -4.59 -10.75
C LEU A 115 -23.68 -4.14 -12.00
N PRO A 116 -23.06 -3.66 -13.10
CA PRO A 116 -23.82 -3.20 -14.26
C PRO A 116 -24.65 -4.33 -14.90
N PHE A 117 -24.11 -5.55 -15.01
CA PHE A 117 -24.86 -6.69 -15.51
C PHE A 117 -26.03 -7.07 -14.58
N ALA A 118 -25.79 -7.11 -13.27
CA ALA A 118 -26.85 -7.40 -12.31
C ALA A 118 -27.99 -6.36 -12.42
N THR A 119 -27.65 -5.08 -12.57
CA THR A 119 -28.65 -4.00 -12.68
C THR A 119 -29.51 -4.12 -13.94
N VAL A 120 -28.89 -4.48 -15.08
CA VAL A 120 -29.62 -4.70 -16.35
C VAL A 120 -30.47 -5.98 -16.30
N ALA A 121 -29.97 -7.04 -15.66
CA ALA A 121 -30.73 -8.26 -15.45
C ALA A 121 -31.95 -8.04 -14.52
N TYR A 122 -31.82 -7.22 -13.47
CA TYR A 122 -32.95 -6.88 -12.60
C TYR A 122 -33.95 -5.95 -13.31
N GLY A 123 -33.49 -4.98 -14.10
CA GLY A 123 -34.35 -4.09 -14.88
C GLY A 123 -35.17 -4.85 -15.93
N THR A 124 -34.54 -5.74 -16.69
CA THR A 124 -35.22 -6.63 -17.65
C THR A 124 -36.19 -7.60 -16.99
N ALA A 125 -35.84 -8.20 -15.85
CA ALA A 125 -36.76 -9.06 -15.10
C ALA A 125 -37.99 -8.27 -14.60
N LEU A 126 -37.80 -7.04 -14.13
CA LEU A 126 -38.88 -6.16 -13.71
C LEU A 126 -39.79 -5.76 -14.88
N MET A 127 -39.21 -5.49 -16.06
CA MET A 127 -39.98 -5.22 -17.28
C MET A 127 -40.86 -6.41 -17.69
N LEU A 128 -40.31 -7.64 -17.66
CA LEU A 128 -41.09 -8.85 -17.94
C LEU A 128 -42.22 -9.07 -16.92
N LEU A 129 -41.95 -8.81 -15.64
CA LEU A 129 -42.95 -8.92 -14.58
C LEU A 129 -44.10 -7.93 -14.78
N VAL A 130 -43.81 -6.68 -15.18
CA VAL A 130 -44.83 -5.67 -15.50
C VAL A 130 -45.66 -6.07 -16.71
N VAL A 131 -45.05 -6.70 -17.73
CA VAL A 131 -45.79 -7.22 -18.90
C VAL A 131 -46.72 -8.37 -18.50
N ILE A 132 -46.30 -9.25 -17.60
CA ILE A 132 -47.12 -10.37 -17.10
C ILE A 132 -48.26 -9.88 -16.18
N TRP A 133 -48.01 -8.85 -15.36
CA TRP A 133 -48.96 -8.30 -14.39
C TRP A 133 -49.93 -7.25 -14.96
N HIS A 134 -49.84 -6.98 -16.26
CA HIS A 134 -50.70 -6.05 -17.00
C HIS A 134 -52.20 -6.13 -16.69
N PRO A 135 -52.85 -7.31 -16.55
CA PRO A 135 -54.30 -7.36 -16.33
C PRO A 135 -54.77 -6.79 -14.98
N HIS A 136 -53.87 -6.50 -14.04
CA HIS A 136 -54.24 -6.04 -12.69
C HIS A 136 -53.91 -4.57 -12.40
N ILE A 137 -53.14 -3.88 -13.26
CA ILE A 137 -52.64 -2.51 -12.99
C ILE A 137 -53.25 -1.53 -14.01
N GLY A 138 -54.39 -0.92 -13.67
CA GLY A 138 -55.14 -0.03 -14.56
C GLY A 138 -54.80 1.47 -14.51
N ILE A 139 -53.69 1.87 -13.85
CA ILE A 139 -53.44 3.28 -13.47
C ILE A 139 -52.61 4.06 -14.52
N LEU A 140 -51.76 3.39 -15.31
CA LEU A 140 -50.82 4.01 -16.27
C LEU A 140 -50.63 3.11 -17.50
N SER A 141 -50.38 3.68 -18.67
CA SER A 141 -50.13 2.89 -19.89
C SER A 141 -48.89 1.98 -19.74
N ILE A 142 -48.92 0.78 -20.33
CA ILE A 142 -47.79 -0.17 -20.30
C ILE A 142 -46.49 0.50 -20.76
N SER A 143 -46.59 1.31 -21.82
CA SER A 143 -45.44 2.01 -22.39
C SER A 143 -44.83 3.02 -21.43
N THR A 144 -45.63 3.72 -20.62
CA THR A 144 -45.12 4.64 -19.59
C THR A 144 -44.40 3.91 -18.45
N TRP A 145 -44.93 2.77 -17.99
CA TRP A 145 -44.27 1.98 -16.94
C TRP A 145 -42.92 1.41 -17.41
N LEU A 146 -42.88 0.81 -18.61
CA LEU A 146 -41.64 0.28 -19.19
C LEU A 146 -40.58 1.36 -19.37
N ARG A 147 -40.98 2.57 -19.76
CA ARG A 147 -40.06 3.71 -19.90
C ARG A 147 -39.49 4.16 -18.56
N ILE A 148 -40.31 4.29 -17.52
CA ILE A 148 -39.84 4.67 -16.19
C ILE A 148 -38.80 3.65 -15.70
N ILE A 149 -39.08 2.36 -15.86
CA ILE A 149 -38.15 1.28 -15.48
C ILE A 149 -36.85 1.39 -16.28
N MET A 150 -36.92 1.60 -17.60
CA MET A 150 -35.72 1.79 -18.44
C MET A 150 -34.89 3.02 -18.05
N PHE A 151 -35.52 4.16 -17.74
CA PHE A 151 -34.79 5.35 -17.30
C PHE A 151 -34.06 5.11 -15.99
N VAL A 152 -34.73 4.46 -15.03
CA VAL A 152 -34.12 4.10 -13.74
C VAL A 152 -32.99 3.09 -13.93
N GLU A 153 -33.17 2.10 -14.80
CA GLU A 153 -32.15 1.09 -15.14
C GLU A 153 -30.91 1.74 -15.76
N VAL A 154 -31.09 2.61 -16.74
CA VAL A 154 -30.00 3.35 -17.40
C VAL A 154 -29.27 4.28 -16.43
N LEU A 155 -30.00 5.00 -15.57
CA LEU A 155 -29.38 5.88 -14.56
C LEU A 155 -28.55 5.08 -13.57
N CYS A 156 -29.07 3.95 -13.08
CA CYS A 156 -28.35 3.05 -12.18
C CYS A 156 -27.12 2.45 -12.87
N ALA A 157 -27.26 1.84 -14.05
CA ALA A 157 -26.15 1.23 -14.78
C ALA A 157 -25.08 2.28 -15.16
N GLY A 158 -25.50 3.48 -15.56
CA GLY A 158 -24.61 4.61 -15.85
C GLY A 158 -23.83 5.08 -14.63
N SER A 159 -24.48 5.12 -13.45
CA SER A 159 -23.80 5.48 -12.19
C SER A 159 -22.71 4.47 -11.81
N PHE A 160 -22.98 3.17 -11.95
CA PHE A 160 -21.97 2.12 -11.69
C PHE A 160 -20.81 2.17 -12.68
N MET A 161 -21.08 2.46 -13.96
CA MET A 161 -20.03 2.65 -14.95
C MET A 161 -19.21 3.92 -14.71
N SER A 162 -19.84 5.02 -14.29
CA SER A 162 -19.13 6.24 -13.91
C SER A 162 -18.24 6.01 -12.70
N MET A 163 -18.70 5.24 -11.70
CA MET A 163 -17.85 4.82 -10.59
C MET A 163 -16.68 3.97 -11.08
N TYR A 164 -16.91 3.01 -11.98
CA TYR A 164 -15.86 2.18 -12.57
C TYR A 164 -14.80 3.02 -13.30
N ILE A 165 -15.23 3.96 -14.16
CA ILE A 165 -14.33 4.88 -14.86
C ILE A 165 -13.58 5.76 -13.87
N GLY A 166 -14.26 6.26 -12.82
CA GLY A 166 -13.65 7.02 -11.75
C GLY A 166 -12.55 6.25 -11.02
N TYR A 167 -12.78 4.98 -10.69
CA TYR A 167 -11.78 4.11 -10.06
C TYR A 167 -10.60 3.80 -11.00
N VAL A 168 -10.86 3.51 -12.29
CA VAL A 168 -9.80 3.27 -13.29
C VAL A 168 -8.99 4.55 -13.55
N HIS A 169 -9.64 5.71 -13.60
CA HIS A 169 -8.97 6.99 -13.77
C HIS A 169 -8.16 7.35 -12.53
N GLN A 170 -8.74 7.20 -11.33
CA GLN A 170 -8.04 7.37 -10.05
C GLN A 170 -6.80 6.46 -9.99
N TYR A 171 -6.93 5.22 -10.47
CA TYR A 171 -5.83 4.26 -10.60
C TYR A 171 -4.79 4.64 -11.67
N ASN A 172 -5.19 5.28 -12.76
CA ASN A 172 -4.25 5.77 -13.77
C ASN A 172 -3.52 7.04 -13.31
N THR A 173 -4.16 7.86 -12.46
CA THR A 173 -3.55 9.06 -11.86
C THR A 173 -2.67 8.75 -10.65
N LEU A 174 -3.05 7.74 -9.86
CA LEU A 174 -2.22 7.20 -8.80
C LEU A 174 -1.20 6.27 -9.45
N ASN A 175 -0.01 6.79 -9.75
CA ASN A 175 1.18 5.96 -9.99
C ASN A 175 1.58 5.24 -8.68
N SER A 176 0.66 4.46 -8.12
CA SER A 176 0.87 3.70 -6.90
C SER A 176 1.56 2.40 -7.24
N GLU A 177 2.63 2.14 -6.51
CA GLU A 177 3.38 0.88 -6.51
C GLU A 177 2.44 -0.33 -6.36
N PRO A 178 2.83 -1.53 -6.84
CA PRO A 178 2.00 -2.72 -6.74
C PRO A 178 1.66 -3.01 -5.27
N ASP A 179 0.37 -3.09 -4.92
CA ASP A 179 -0.09 -3.37 -3.55
C ASP A 179 0.51 -4.68 -2.99
N VAL A 180 0.86 -5.63 -3.88
CA VAL A 180 1.53 -6.88 -3.51
C VAL A 180 2.93 -6.62 -2.92
N LEU A 181 3.69 -5.64 -3.44
CA LEU A 181 4.98 -5.25 -2.87
C LEU A 181 4.82 -4.72 -1.46
N LYS A 182 3.81 -3.90 -1.19
CA LYS A 182 3.53 -3.40 0.16
C LYS A 182 3.14 -4.52 1.13
N SER A 183 2.41 -5.53 0.65
CA SER A 183 2.06 -6.71 1.44
C SER A 183 3.25 -7.66 1.69
N LEU A 184 4.13 -7.81 0.70
CA LEU A 184 5.40 -8.54 0.83
C LEU A 184 6.32 -7.81 1.80
N TYR A 185 6.40 -6.48 1.70
CA TYR A 185 7.18 -5.62 2.59
C TYR A 185 6.71 -5.75 4.05
N SER A 186 5.39 -5.76 4.28
CA SER A 186 4.82 -6.00 5.61
C SER A 186 5.02 -7.42 6.14
N ALA A 187 5.14 -8.42 5.25
CA ALA A 187 5.35 -9.82 5.64
C ALA A 187 6.83 -10.15 5.86
N LEU A 188 7.76 -9.42 5.23
CA LEU A 188 9.20 -9.54 5.43
C LEU A 188 9.72 -8.67 6.59
N GLN A 189 8.91 -7.76 7.13
CA GLN A 189 9.32 -6.91 8.24
C GLN A 189 9.46 -7.75 9.53
N PRO A 190 10.61 -7.69 10.25
CA PRO A 190 10.83 -8.48 11.45
C PRO A 190 9.74 -8.22 12.50
N SER A 191 9.19 -9.30 13.06
CA SER A 191 8.17 -9.31 14.10
C SER A 191 8.66 -8.56 15.35
N SER A 192 8.32 -7.27 15.43
CA SER A 192 8.41 -6.52 16.68
C SER A 192 7.36 -7.05 17.67
N SER A 193 7.74 -7.11 18.94
CA SER A 193 7.13 -7.83 20.08
C SER A 193 5.73 -7.37 20.53
N LEU A 194 4.87 -6.94 19.62
CA LEU A 194 3.52 -6.43 19.89
C LEU A 194 2.40 -7.38 19.37
N GLU A 195 2.79 -8.56 18.88
CA GLU A 195 1.89 -9.54 18.26
C GLU A 195 1.04 -10.34 19.26
N GLU A 196 1.30 -10.23 20.57
CA GLU A 196 0.52 -10.93 21.60
C GLU A 196 -0.84 -10.27 21.87
N LEU A 197 -1.05 -9.01 21.45
CA LEU A 197 -2.33 -8.29 21.65
C LEU A 197 -3.27 -8.34 20.44
N ARG A 198 -2.87 -8.99 19.33
CA ARG A 198 -3.62 -8.97 18.05
C ARG A 198 -4.25 -10.33 17.68
N TYR A 199 -4.64 -11.11 18.68
CA TYR A 199 -5.35 -12.39 18.49
C TYR A 199 -6.77 -12.28 17.85
N HIS A 200 -7.21 -11.08 17.47
CA HIS A 200 -8.49 -10.85 16.78
C HIS A 200 -8.38 -10.56 15.28
N ASP A 201 -7.18 -10.40 14.71
CA ASP A 201 -7.00 -10.06 13.27
C ASP A 201 -6.38 -11.21 12.44
N GLY A 202 -6.17 -12.37 13.07
CA GLY A 202 -5.49 -13.54 12.47
C GLY A 202 -6.18 -14.14 11.23
N GLY A 203 -7.50 -13.96 11.07
CA GLY A 203 -8.23 -14.46 9.91
C GLY A 203 -7.96 -13.69 8.62
N ARG A 204 -7.74 -12.37 8.70
CA ARG A 204 -7.46 -11.53 7.52
C ARG A 204 -6.04 -11.72 7.02
N LEU A 205 -5.10 -11.99 7.93
CA LEU A 205 -3.69 -12.21 7.61
C LEU A 205 -3.46 -13.59 6.97
N SER A 206 -4.14 -14.64 7.45
CA SER A 206 -4.10 -15.97 6.81
C SER A 206 -4.75 -15.97 5.43
N ASP A 207 -5.88 -15.27 5.27
CA ASP A 207 -6.56 -15.15 3.97
C ASP A 207 -5.71 -14.38 2.96
N GLN A 208 -4.98 -13.35 3.44
CA GLN A 208 -4.05 -12.58 2.63
C GLN A 208 -2.81 -13.41 2.23
N GLN A 209 -2.30 -14.28 3.11
CA GLN A 209 -1.21 -15.21 2.80
C GLN A 209 -1.64 -16.31 1.82
N MET A 210 -2.84 -16.88 1.98
CA MET A 210 -3.41 -17.85 1.04
C MET A 210 -3.61 -17.24 -0.35
N ALA A 211 -4.13 -16.01 -0.39
CA ALA A 211 -4.30 -15.24 -1.61
C ALA A 211 -2.97 -14.96 -2.33
N LEU A 212 -1.92 -14.67 -1.58
CA LEU A 212 -0.59 -14.43 -2.13
C LEU A 212 0.03 -15.71 -2.71
N LEU A 213 -0.08 -16.83 -2.00
CA LEU A 213 0.36 -18.14 -2.52
C LEU A 213 -0.38 -18.51 -3.80
N GLN A 214 -1.68 -18.24 -3.85
CA GLN A 214 -2.51 -18.48 -5.03
C GLN A 214 -2.09 -17.58 -6.19
N TYR A 215 -1.79 -16.30 -5.93
CA TYR A 215 -1.25 -15.38 -6.93
C TYR A 215 0.10 -15.84 -7.48
N GLN A 216 1.04 -16.24 -6.61
CA GLN A 216 2.35 -16.75 -7.04
C GLN A 216 2.21 -18.01 -7.91
N ARG A 217 1.33 -18.93 -7.52
CA ARG A 217 1.06 -20.15 -8.29
C ARG A 217 0.49 -19.84 -9.67
N GLU A 218 -0.49 -18.96 -9.75
CA GLU A 218 -1.12 -18.56 -11.01
C GLU A 218 -0.13 -17.79 -11.91
N ASN A 219 0.71 -16.94 -11.34
CA ASN A 219 1.71 -16.20 -12.10
C ASN A 219 2.77 -17.14 -12.69
N ILE A 220 3.24 -18.13 -11.92
CA ILE A 220 4.16 -19.16 -12.43
C ILE A 220 3.53 -19.97 -13.56
N HIS A 221 2.26 -20.35 -13.41
CA HIS A 221 1.54 -21.08 -14.45
C HIS A 221 1.39 -20.26 -15.73
N TYR A 222 0.99 -18.99 -15.60
CA TYR A 222 0.89 -18.08 -16.74
C TYR A 222 2.23 -17.87 -17.44
N LEU A 223 3.31 -17.66 -16.67
CA LEU A 223 4.65 -17.49 -17.22
C LEU A 223 5.10 -18.75 -17.97
N SER A 224 4.79 -19.94 -17.44
CA SER A 224 5.10 -21.21 -18.10
C SER A 224 4.34 -21.39 -19.42
N GLU A 225 3.07 -20.98 -19.47
CA GLU A 225 2.25 -21.04 -20.67
C GLU A 225 2.72 -20.05 -21.74
N GLU A 226 3.12 -18.85 -21.34
CA GLU A 226 3.66 -17.84 -22.24
C GLU A 226 5.03 -18.24 -22.80
N ILE A 227 5.89 -18.86 -21.98
CA ILE A 227 7.16 -19.43 -22.44
C ILE A 227 6.90 -20.52 -23.50
N LEU A 228 5.96 -21.42 -23.25
CA LEU A 228 5.58 -22.45 -24.22
C LEU A 228 5.02 -21.84 -25.52
N ARG A 229 4.21 -20.79 -25.42
CA ARG A 229 3.72 -20.04 -26.58
C ARG A 229 4.83 -19.37 -27.37
N LEU A 230 5.74 -18.70 -26.69
CA LEU A 230 6.90 -18.05 -27.32
C LEU A 230 7.79 -19.09 -27.99
N GLN A 231 7.99 -20.25 -27.36
CA GLN A 231 8.73 -21.38 -27.94
C GLN A 231 8.00 -21.95 -29.18
N GLU A 232 6.67 -22.02 -29.16
CA GLU A 232 5.86 -22.41 -30.31
C GLU A 232 5.93 -21.37 -31.44
N CYS A 233 5.89 -20.07 -31.12
CA CYS A 233 6.06 -18.99 -32.09
C CYS A 233 7.47 -19.00 -32.71
N LEU A 234 8.51 -19.24 -31.91
CA LEU A 234 9.90 -19.34 -32.38
C LEU A 234 10.07 -20.57 -33.28
N SER A 235 9.57 -21.73 -32.88
CA SER A 235 9.63 -22.94 -33.72
C SER A 235 8.83 -22.83 -35.01
N LYS A 236 7.67 -22.13 -35.00
CA LYS A 236 6.93 -21.78 -36.21
C LYS A 236 7.73 -20.83 -37.10
N TYR A 237 8.36 -19.81 -36.52
CA TYR A 237 9.22 -18.90 -37.28
C TYR A 237 10.40 -19.64 -37.92
N GLU A 238 11.09 -20.49 -37.17
CA GLU A 238 12.20 -21.33 -37.63
C GLU A 238 11.75 -22.27 -38.77
N ARG A 239 10.60 -22.93 -38.63
CA ARG A 239 10.04 -23.83 -39.66
C ARG A 239 9.53 -23.11 -40.92
N THR A 240 9.23 -21.81 -40.83
CA THR A 240 8.77 -21.00 -41.97
C THR A 240 9.94 -20.36 -42.73
N ASN A 241 11.17 -20.44 -42.21
CA ASN A 241 12.35 -19.74 -42.69
C ASN A 241 13.31 -20.59 -43.56
N ASP A 242 12.89 -21.78 -44.00
CA ASP A 242 13.65 -22.67 -44.90
C ASP A 242 13.79 -22.12 -46.36
N GLY A 243 13.28 -20.92 -46.64
CA GLY A 243 13.29 -20.29 -47.97
C GLY A 243 14.16 -19.03 -48.04
N SER A 244 15.47 -19.22 -48.18
CA SER A 244 16.50 -18.31 -48.74
C SER A 244 16.30 -16.78 -48.63
N THR A 245 17.13 -16.13 -47.81
CA THR A 245 17.81 -14.80 -47.98
C THR A 245 18.03 -13.92 -46.73
N PRO A 246 17.47 -14.16 -45.51
CA PRO A 246 17.75 -13.29 -44.34
C PRO A 246 18.81 -13.81 -43.35
N GLN A 247 19.45 -14.96 -43.59
CA GLN A 247 20.35 -15.61 -42.62
C GLN A 247 21.63 -14.81 -42.33
N VAL A 248 22.14 -14.06 -43.31
CA VAL A 248 23.33 -13.20 -43.14
C VAL A 248 22.99 -11.97 -42.28
N ASP A 249 21.83 -11.36 -42.51
CA ASP A 249 21.40 -10.17 -41.76
C ASP A 249 21.00 -10.54 -40.31
N LEU A 250 20.38 -11.71 -40.11
CA LEU A 250 20.11 -12.26 -38.78
C LEU A 250 21.40 -12.63 -38.04
N ALA A 251 22.40 -13.20 -38.72
CA ALA A 251 23.69 -13.51 -38.10
C ALA A 251 24.43 -12.24 -37.66
N HIS A 252 24.39 -11.16 -38.45
CA HIS A 252 24.95 -9.87 -38.06
C HIS A 252 24.16 -9.21 -36.92
N LEU A 253 22.83 -9.29 -36.91
CA LEU A 253 22.01 -8.79 -35.81
C LEU A 253 22.24 -9.59 -34.52
N LEU A 254 22.35 -10.93 -34.61
CA LEU A 254 22.68 -11.80 -33.49
C LEU A 254 24.09 -11.51 -32.96
N ALA A 255 25.07 -11.31 -33.83
CA ALA A 255 26.42 -10.92 -33.42
C ALA A 255 26.42 -9.55 -32.72
N ALA A 256 25.62 -8.58 -33.20
CA ALA A 256 25.45 -7.28 -32.55
C ALA A 256 24.81 -7.42 -31.16
N ARG A 257 23.76 -8.23 -31.02
CA ARG A 257 23.13 -8.51 -29.71
C ARG A 257 24.05 -9.24 -28.75
N ASP A 258 24.84 -10.19 -29.24
CA ASP A 258 25.81 -10.92 -28.43
C ASP A 258 26.97 -10.01 -27.98
N GLN A 259 27.31 -8.99 -28.77
CA GLN A 259 28.24 -7.94 -28.36
C GLN A 259 27.63 -7.00 -27.31
N GLU A 260 26.36 -6.61 -27.45
CA GLU A 260 25.63 -5.84 -26.43
C GLU A 260 25.55 -6.61 -25.11
N LEU A 261 25.27 -7.91 -25.15
CA LEU A 261 25.24 -8.75 -23.95
C LEU A 261 26.60 -8.86 -23.25
N ARG A 262 27.70 -8.94 -24.02
CA ARG A 262 29.05 -8.90 -23.44
C ARG A 262 29.39 -7.55 -22.82
N ALA A 263 28.98 -6.45 -23.45
CA ALA A 263 29.16 -5.11 -22.91
C ALA A 263 28.37 -4.92 -21.61
N LEU A 264 27.07 -5.28 -21.62
CA LEU A 264 26.22 -5.24 -20.42
C LEU A 264 26.75 -6.16 -19.31
N SER A 265 27.30 -7.34 -19.64
CA SER A 265 27.93 -8.20 -18.65
C SER A 265 29.18 -7.56 -18.04
N ALA A 266 29.98 -6.85 -18.83
CA ALA A 266 31.13 -6.11 -18.31
C ALA A 266 30.70 -4.96 -17.39
N GLU A 267 29.65 -4.21 -17.76
CA GLU A 267 29.06 -3.16 -16.91
C GLU A 267 28.49 -3.73 -15.61
N MET A 268 27.76 -4.84 -15.67
CA MET A 268 27.26 -5.54 -14.48
C MET A 268 28.40 -5.96 -13.54
N ASN A 269 29.47 -6.53 -14.09
CA ASN A 269 30.64 -6.92 -13.30
C ASN A 269 31.33 -5.69 -12.67
N GLN A 270 31.38 -4.57 -13.39
CA GLN A 270 31.91 -3.30 -12.87
C GLN A 270 31.05 -2.80 -11.71
N VAL A 271 29.73 -2.66 -11.89
CA VAL A 271 28.81 -2.22 -10.82
C VAL A 271 28.88 -3.17 -9.62
N GLN A 272 28.99 -4.48 -9.85
CA GLN A 272 29.15 -5.44 -8.77
C GLN A 272 30.47 -5.23 -7.99
N SER A 273 31.54 -4.83 -8.66
CA SER A 273 32.81 -4.50 -8.02
C SER A 273 32.72 -3.20 -7.20
N GLU A 274 32.04 -2.18 -7.72
CA GLU A 274 31.78 -0.92 -7.02
C GLU A 274 30.90 -1.14 -5.79
N LEU A 275 29.88 -2.01 -5.90
CA LEU A 275 29.02 -2.38 -4.78
C LEU A 275 29.79 -3.15 -3.70
N ARG A 276 30.72 -4.04 -4.08
CA ARG A 276 31.63 -4.69 -3.13
C ARG A 276 32.52 -3.67 -2.42
N LEU A 277 33.04 -2.68 -3.13
CA LEU A 277 33.83 -1.59 -2.55
C LEU A 277 32.99 -0.79 -1.55
N ALA A 278 31.78 -0.39 -1.92
CA ALA A 278 30.86 0.34 -1.04
C ALA A 278 30.54 -0.46 0.23
N ARG A 279 30.28 -1.78 0.11
CA ARG A 279 30.08 -2.65 1.28
C ARG A 279 31.30 -2.70 2.20
N ASN A 280 32.50 -2.77 1.64
CA ASN A 280 33.72 -2.75 2.45
C ASN A 280 33.87 -1.42 3.21
N LEU A 281 33.56 -0.29 2.57
CA LEU A 281 33.57 1.02 3.23
C LEU A 281 32.53 1.12 4.34
N ILE A 282 31.32 0.58 4.13
CA ILE A 282 30.28 0.53 5.18
C ILE A 282 30.79 -0.28 6.38
N ALA A 283 31.37 -1.47 6.14
CA ALA A 283 31.93 -2.30 7.20
C ALA A 283 33.04 -1.57 7.97
N GLU A 284 33.94 -0.86 7.28
CA GLU A 284 34.96 -0.03 7.93
C GLU A 284 34.33 1.09 8.78
N ARG A 285 33.32 1.79 8.24
CA ARG A 285 32.58 2.81 8.98
C ARG A 285 31.91 2.26 10.23
N ASP A 286 31.33 1.06 10.16
CA ASP A 286 30.70 0.40 11.30
C ASP A 286 31.71 0.03 12.38
N THR A 287 32.89 -0.48 12.01
CA THR A 287 33.95 -0.76 13.00
C THR A 287 34.41 0.48 13.75
N GLU A 288 34.51 1.61 13.06
CA GLU A 288 34.89 2.88 13.70
C GLU A 288 33.76 3.43 14.58
N VAL A 289 32.50 3.31 14.15
CA VAL A 289 31.34 3.66 15.00
C VAL A 289 31.32 2.80 16.26
N GLN A 290 31.60 1.49 16.15
CA GLN A 290 31.72 0.61 17.31
C GLN A 290 32.85 1.04 18.24
N ARG A 291 34.03 1.40 17.71
CA ARG A 291 35.14 1.95 18.51
C ARG A 291 34.75 3.25 19.23
N ILE A 292 34.05 4.16 18.57
CA ILE A 292 33.58 5.40 19.19
C ILE A 292 32.54 5.09 20.29
N ARG A 293 31.64 4.12 20.07
CA ARG A 293 30.66 3.72 21.08
C ARG A 293 31.33 3.11 22.31
N THR A 294 32.33 2.23 22.15
CA THR A 294 33.02 1.62 23.28
C THR A 294 33.81 2.65 24.09
N THR A 295 34.50 3.58 23.43
CA THR A 295 35.19 4.70 24.10
C THR A 295 34.22 5.64 24.79
N ASN A 296 33.07 5.97 24.18
CA ASN A 296 32.05 6.79 24.82
C ASN A 296 31.47 6.11 26.07
N ASN A 297 31.19 4.80 26.00
CA ASN A 297 30.71 4.04 27.15
C ASN A 297 31.74 4.06 28.31
N GLN A 298 33.03 3.94 28.01
CA GLN A 298 34.09 4.09 29.01
C GLN A 298 34.06 5.47 29.67
N TYR A 299 33.89 6.55 28.90
CA TYR A 299 33.76 7.89 29.46
C TYR A 299 32.50 8.05 30.33
N VAL A 300 31.38 7.43 29.95
CA VAL A 300 30.16 7.45 30.75
C VAL A 300 30.38 6.73 32.09
N GLU A 301 30.98 5.54 32.07
CA GLU A 301 31.32 4.79 33.29
C GLU A 301 32.29 5.56 34.20
N GLU A 302 33.32 6.20 33.63
CA GLU A 302 34.23 7.06 34.38
C GLU A 302 33.50 8.27 34.99
N ASN A 303 32.60 8.89 34.24
CA ASN A 303 31.82 10.02 34.72
C ASN A 303 30.92 9.61 35.89
N GLU A 304 30.27 8.45 35.81
CA GLU A 304 29.48 7.89 36.91
C GLU A 304 30.34 7.59 38.14
N ARG A 305 31.53 6.99 37.95
CA ARG A 305 32.49 6.78 39.05
C ARG A 305 32.90 8.09 39.72
N LEU A 306 33.20 9.13 38.93
CA LEU A 306 33.56 10.44 39.46
C LEU A 306 32.38 11.09 40.22
N ARG A 307 31.14 10.96 39.73
CA ARG A 307 29.95 11.42 40.46
C ARG A 307 29.75 10.67 41.77
N ALA A 308 29.96 9.36 41.80
CA ALA A 308 29.87 8.56 43.02
C ALA A 308 30.90 9.01 44.06
N ILE A 309 32.16 9.18 43.64
CA ILE A 309 33.24 9.71 44.48
C ILE A 309 32.86 11.09 45.02
N LEU A 310 32.39 12.00 44.17
CA LEU A 310 31.95 13.34 44.59
C LEU A 310 30.79 13.25 45.61
N GLY A 311 29.85 12.33 45.40
CA GLY A 311 28.79 12.01 46.34
C GLY A 311 29.34 11.56 47.71
N GLU A 312 30.31 10.66 47.74
CA GLU A 312 30.97 10.23 48.98
C GLU A 312 31.69 11.37 49.69
N TRP A 313 32.45 12.20 48.96
CA TRP A 313 33.11 13.37 49.54
C TRP A 313 32.11 14.36 50.12
N SER A 314 31.00 14.61 49.43
CA SER A 314 29.92 15.47 49.93
C SER A 314 29.27 14.91 51.20
N ALA A 315 29.07 13.60 51.29
CA ALA A 315 28.52 12.95 52.48
C ALA A 315 29.49 12.99 53.66
N ARG A 316 30.80 12.81 53.40
CA ARG A 316 31.85 12.97 54.41
C ARG A 316 31.94 14.40 54.91
N ALA A 317 31.88 15.39 54.02
CA ALA A 317 31.85 16.80 54.38
C ALA A 317 30.62 17.15 55.24
N ALA A 318 29.43 16.70 54.85
CA ALA A 318 28.20 16.92 55.62
C ALA A 318 28.22 16.25 57.01
N LYS A 319 28.94 15.13 57.18
CA LYS A 319 29.15 14.51 58.50
C LYS A 319 30.09 15.36 59.36
N LEU A 320 31.16 15.90 58.78
CA LEU A 320 32.08 16.79 59.47
C LEU A 320 31.41 18.10 59.89
N GLU A 321 30.56 18.68 59.05
CA GLU A 321 29.80 19.88 59.40
C GLU A 321 28.87 19.64 60.59
N ARG A 322 28.12 18.52 60.60
CA ARG A 322 27.29 18.15 61.76
C ARG A 322 28.12 17.91 63.02
N ALA A 323 29.28 17.25 62.91
CA ALA A 323 30.17 17.05 64.05
C ALA A 323 30.70 18.38 64.61
N LEU A 324 31.05 19.32 63.72
CA LEU A 324 31.50 20.65 64.08
C LEU A 324 30.39 21.49 64.72
N GLU A 325 29.15 21.39 64.23
CA GLU A 325 27.99 22.03 64.86
C GLU A 325 27.72 21.48 66.27
N MET A 326 27.83 20.17 66.47
CA MET A 326 27.70 19.56 67.80
C MET A 326 28.78 20.05 68.77
N GLU A 327 30.04 20.13 68.31
CA GLU A 327 31.15 20.71 69.10
C GLU A 327 30.91 22.19 69.42
N ARG A 328 30.38 22.97 68.48
CA ARG A 328 30.03 24.38 68.74
C ARG A 328 28.93 24.51 69.80
N ILE A 329 27.89 23.68 69.73
CA ILE A 329 26.79 23.68 70.71
C ILE A 329 27.30 23.26 72.08
N SER A 330 28.10 22.20 72.17
CA SER A 330 28.68 21.73 73.43
C SER A 330 29.58 22.80 74.08
N ASN A 331 30.37 23.51 73.28
CA ASN A 331 31.23 24.59 73.75
C ASN A 331 30.41 25.78 74.29
N LEU A 332 29.34 26.18 73.59
CA LEU A 332 28.40 27.20 74.07
C LEU A 332 27.71 26.80 75.39
N GLU A 333 27.34 25.53 75.56
CA GLU A 333 26.79 25.03 76.82
C GLU A 333 27.80 25.06 77.97
N LEU A 334 29.05 24.66 77.71
CA LEU A 334 30.13 24.76 78.70
C LEU A 334 30.37 26.21 79.11
N GLN A 335 30.41 27.15 78.17
CA GLN A 335 30.54 28.58 78.46
C GLN A 335 29.37 29.08 79.32
N LYS A 336 28.12 28.69 79.03
CA LYS A 336 26.96 29.01 79.87
C LYS A 336 27.08 28.45 81.28
N LYS A 337 27.55 27.20 81.44
CA LYS A 337 27.79 26.58 82.75
C LYS A 337 28.86 27.35 83.54
N ILE A 338 29.97 27.72 82.90
CA ILE A 338 31.04 28.52 83.53
C ILE A 338 30.52 29.88 83.96
N ALA A 339 29.77 30.58 83.10
CA ALA A 339 29.17 31.87 83.43
C ALA A 339 28.20 31.78 84.62
N LYS A 340 27.37 30.73 84.67
CA LYS A 340 26.46 30.47 85.79
C LYS A 340 27.22 30.20 87.09
N LEU A 341 28.27 29.36 87.06
CA LEU A 341 29.12 29.11 88.23
C LEU A 341 29.78 30.39 88.73
N ARG A 342 30.31 31.24 87.83
CA ARG A 342 30.91 32.53 88.18
C ARG A 342 29.90 33.51 88.79
N SER A 343 28.66 33.52 88.31
CA SER A 343 27.60 34.33 88.92
C SER A 343 27.22 33.83 90.32
N HIS A 344 27.26 32.50 90.54
CA HIS A 344 26.95 31.89 91.83
C HIS A 344 28.05 32.17 92.86
N SER A 345 29.33 32.09 92.47
CA SER A 345 30.44 32.47 93.34
C SER A 345 30.37 33.94 93.75
N ALA A 346 30.07 34.85 92.81
CA ALA A 346 29.89 36.27 93.10
C ALA A 346 28.73 36.53 94.08
N SER A 347 27.60 35.81 93.95
CA SER A 347 26.50 35.91 94.91
C SER A 347 26.80 35.31 96.29
N THR A 348 27.73 34.35 96.36
CA THR A 348 28.13 33.72 97.64
C THR A 348 29.12 34.60 98.40
N GLU A 349 29.96 35.35 97.69
CA GLU A 349 30.84 36.37 98.27
C GLU A 349 30.04 37.58 98.78
N GLN A 350 28.97 37.99 98.10
CA GLN A 350 28.10 39.08 98.52
C GLN A 350 27.21 38.76 99.74
N ASN A 351 27.12 37.49 100.14
CA ASN A 351 26.33 37.02 101.30
C ASN A 351 27.22 36.75 102.55
N ARG A 352 28.48 37.20 102.51
CA ARG A 352 29.50 36.98 103.55
C ARG A 352 30.06 38.26 104.18
N ASP A 353 29.52 39.42 103.77
CA ASP A 353 29.61 40.71 104.45
C ASP A 353 28.25 41.00 105.11
#